data_AF-A0A2E0K4H9-F1
#
_entry.id   AF-A0A2E0K4H9-F1
#
_cell.length_a   1.000
_cell.length_b   1.000
_cell.length_c   1.000
_cell.angle_alpha   90.00
_cell.angle_beta   90.00
_cell.angle_gamma   90.00
#
_symmetry.space_group_name_H-M   'P 1'
#
loop_
_entity.id
_entity.type
_entity.pdbx_description
1 polymer ?
#
loop_
_entity_poly.entity_id
_entity_poly.type
_entity_poly.pdbx_seq_one_letter_code
_entity_poly.pdbx_strand_id
1 'polypeptide(L)'
;MTLHHLRLSQGTVSLTERILRTENSALALHLRNAILTGGETIDLLLSSQQLDELHDALLHQQSIAGAGQKALLNTLLQRWPHQTRAG
;
A
#
# COMPACT_ATOMS: atom_id res chain seq x y z
N MET A 1 -12.46 -16.57 1.19
CA MET A 1 -11.43 -15.50 1.17
C MET A 1 -11.44 -14.89 -0.21
N THR A 2 -11.78 -13.60 -0.33
CA THR A 2 -11.70 -12.84 -1.59
C THR A 2 -10.31 -12.22 -1.71
N LEU A 3 -9.67 -12.41 -2.86
CA LEU A 3 -8.39 -11.79 -3.19
C LEU A 3 -8.65 -10.60 -4.12
N HIS A 4 -7.95 -9.50 -3.85
CA HIS A 4 -8.06 -8.26 -4.59
C HIS A 4 -6.76 -7.98 -5.31
N HIS A 5 -6.88 -7.57 -6.56
CA HIS A 5 -5.75 -7.19 -7.38
C HIS A 5 -5.53 -5.69 -7.27
N LEU A 6 -4.34 -5.29 -6.83
CA LEU A 6 -3.96 -3.90 -6.66
C LEU A 6 -2.74 -3.61 -7.51
N ARG A 7 -2.94 -2.87 -8.60
CA ARG A 7 -1.87 -2.47 -9.51
C ARG A 7 -1.37 -1.07 -9.14
N LEU A 8 -0.10 -0.96 -8.75
CA LEU A 8 0.52 0.28 -8.32
C LEU A 8 1.85 0.49 -9.04
N SER A 9 2.33 1.73 -9.10
CA SER A 9 3.71 1.98 -9.55
C SER A 9 4.70 1.45 -8.52
N GLN A 10 5.89 1.06 -8.97
CA GLN A 10 6.97 0.61 -8.09
C GLN A 10 7.30 1.65 -7.01
N GLY A 11 7.30 2.94 -7.37
CA GLY A 11 7.54 4.04 -6.43
C GLY A 11 6.47 4.11 -5.33
N THR A 12 5.21 3.88 -5.68
CA THR A 12 4.11 3.79 -4.70
C THR A 12 4.29 2.60 -3.77
N VAL A 13 4.57 1.40 -4.30
CA VAL A 13 4.76 0.19 -3.47
C VAL A 13 5.97 0.35 -2.55
N SER A 14 7.07 0.94 -3.02
CA SER A 14 8.27 1.22 -2.22
C SER A 14 8.00 2.20 -1.08
N LEU A 15 7.22 3.24 -1.35
CA LEU A 15 6.81 4.19 -0.30
C LEU A 15 5.90 3.49 0.73
N THR A 16 4.91 2.72 0.29
CA THR A 16 4.01 1.95 1.17
C THR A 16 4.78 0.91 1.99
N GLU A 17 5.75 0.19 1.40
CA GLU A 17 6.62 -0.75 2.12
C GLU A 17 7.38 -0.07 3.25
N ARG A 18 7.99 1.07 2.95
CA ARG A 18 8.78 1.82 3.92
C ARG A 18 7.95 2.29 5.11
N ILE A 19 6.70 2.71 4.84
CA ILE A 19 5.74 3.13 5.87
C ILE A 19 5.35 1.95 6.76
N LEU A 20 5.09 0.78 6.16
CA LEU A 20 4.62 -0.41 6.87
C LEU A 20 5.71 -1.14 7.65
N ARG A 21 6.98 -0.88 7.38
CA ARG A 21 8.10 -1.64 7.98
C ARG A 21 8.07 -1.64 9.51
N THR A 22 7.55 -0.60 10.14
CA THR A 22 7.43 -0.48 11.60
C THR A 22 6.12 -1.02 12.17
N GLU A 23 5.03 -1.01 11.40
CA GLU A 23 3.67 -1.33 11.89
C GLU A 23 3.18 -2.71 11.46
N ASN A 24 3.57 -3.17 10.27
CA ASN A 24 3.18 -4.47 9.73
C ASN A 24 4.33 -5.07 8.90
N SER A 25 5.27 -5.71 9.61
CA SER A 25 6.50 -6.27 9.02
C SER A 25 6.22 -7.37 8.00
N ALA A 26 5.13 -8.13 8.15
CA ALA A 26 4.72 -9.17 7.22
C ALA A 26 4.24 -8.57 5.89
N LEU A 27 3.36 -7.56 5.92
CA LEU A 27 2.93 -6.85 4.72
C LEU A 27 4.10 -6.10 4.07
N ALA A 28 4.96 -5.45 4.84
CA ALA A 28 6.15 -4.79 4.32
C ALA A 28 7.06 -5.79 3.58
N LEU A 29 7.27 -6.99 4.14
CA LEU A 29 8.05 -8.04 3.47
C LEU A 29 7.38 -8.50 2.17
N HIS A 30 6.06 -8.65 2.16
CA HIS A 30 5.32 -9.00 0.94
C HIS A 30 5.48 -7.95 -0.15
N LEU A 31 5.32 -6.66 0.18
CA LEU A 31 5.55 -5.55 -0.75
C LEU A 31 7.00 -5.50 -1.24
N ARG A 32 7.97 -5.74 -0.35
CA ARG A 32 9.39 -5.79 -0.72
C ARG A 32 9.66 -6.89 -1.75
N ASN A 33 9.09 -8.08 -1.56
CA ASN A 33 9.24 -9.18 -2.52
C ASN A 33 8.60 -8.83 -3.86
N ALA A 34 7.46 -8.14 -3.85
CA ALA A 34 6.82 -7.65 -5.06
C ALA A 34 7.67 -6.58 -5.78
N ILE A 35 8.38 -5.72 -5.06
CA ILE A 35 9.34 -4.76 -5.64
C ILE A 35 10.53 -5.45 -6.28
N LEU A 36 11.03 -6.53 -5.66
CA LEU A 36 12.19 -7.27 -6.18
C LEU A 36 11.87 -8.09 -7.45
N THR A 37 10.61 -8.43 -7.65
CA THR A 37 10.14 -9.27 -8.76
C THR A 37 9.37 -8.51 -9.82
N GLY A 38 8.91 -7.29 -9.52
CA GLY A 38 8.12 -6.45 -10.40
C GLY A 38 8.95 -5.47 -11.24
N GLY A 39 8.29 -4.87 -12.23
CA GLY A 39 8.83 -3.79 -13.08
C GLY A 39 8.34 -2.41 -12.66
N GLU A 40 8.14 -1.51 -13.62
CA GLU A 40 7.63 -0.15 -13.35
C GLU A 40 6.25 -0.13 -12.66
N THR A 41 5.43 -1.14 -12.96
CA THR A 41 4.17 -1.41 -12.27
C THR A 41 4.22 -2.77 -11.58
N ILE A 42 3.68 -2.82 -10.36
CA ILE A 42 3.62 -4.01 -9.52
C ILE A 42 2.16 -4.36 -9.31
N ASP A 43 1.85 -5.63 -9.56
CA ASP A 43 0.56 -6.23 -9.32
C ASP A 43 0.60 -6.97 -7.98
N LEU A 44 -0.17 -6.50 -7.00
CA LEU A 44 -0.27 -7.08 -5.67
C LEU A 44 -1.57 -7.87 -5.55
N LEU A 45 -1.46 -9.08 -5.00
CA LEU A 45 -2.61 -9.92 -4.67
C LEU A 45 -2.78 -9.94 -3.16
N LEU A 46 -3.78 -9.20 -2.67
CA LEU A 46 -4.01 -9.01 -1.23
C LEU A 46 -5.39 -9.54 -0.85
N SER A 47 -5.50 -10.18 0.30
CA SER A 47 -6.81 -10.46 0.90
C SER A 47 -7.50 -9.18 1.38
N SER A 48 -8.82 -9.21 1.58
CA SER A 48 -9.55 -8.07 2.15
C SER A 48 -8.95 -7.59 3.47
N GLN A 49 -8.58 -8.52 4.36
CA GLN A 49 -7.94 -8.20 5.63
C GLN A 49 -6.61 -7.46 5.42
N GLN A 50 -5.78 -7.94 4.49
CA GLN A 50 -4.51 -7.28 4.20
C GLN A 50 -4.70 -5.89 3.59
N LEU A 51 -5.76 -5.67 2.80
CA LEU A 51 -6.12 -4.33 2.32
C LEU A 51 -6.55 -3.42 3.48
N ASP A 52 -7.38 -3.91 4.40
CA ASP A 52 -7.83 -3.14 5.55
C ASP A 52 -6.62 -2.76 6.45
N GLU A 53 -5.72 -3.71 6.72
CA GLU A 53 -4.48 -3.47 7.47
C GLU A 53 -3.56 -2.45 6.77
N LEU A 54 -3.43 -2.53 5.44
CA LEU A 54 -2.63 -1.59 4.65
C LEU A 54 -3.25 -0.18 4.72
N HIS A 55 -4.57 -0.08 4.71
CA HIS A 55 -5.31 1.18 4.76
C HIS A 55 -5.18 1.85 6.13
N ASP A 56 -5.39 1.09 7.19
CA ASP A 56 -5.34 1.59 8.56
C ASP A 56 -3.95 2.09 8.92
N ALA A 57 -2.90 1.37 8.50
CA ALA A 57 -1.52 1.81 8.70
C ALA A 57 -1.20 3.11 7.93
N LEU A 58 -1.69 3.26 6.69
CA LEU A 58 -1.53 4.51 5.94
C LEU A 58 -2.26 5.68 6.60
N LEU A 59 -3.45 5.46 7.14
CA LEU A 59 -4.20 6.47 7.91
C LEU A 59 -3.47 6.85 9.21
N HIS A 60 -2.96 5.86 9.95
CA HIS A 60 -2.17 6.09 11.14
C HIS A 60 -0.96 6.96 10.84
N GLN A 61 -0.23 6.63 9.77
CA GLN A 61 0.97 7.34 9.35
C GLN A 61 0.66 8.75 8.83
N GLN A 62 -0.48 8.94 8.15
CA GLN A 62 -0.95 10.27 7.74
C GLN A 62 -1.22 11.18 8.96
N SER A 63 -1.66 10.61 10.08
CA SER A 63 -1.96 11.38 11.30
C SER A 63 -0.69 11.93 11.99
N ILE A 64 0.44 11.23 11.87
CA ILE A 64 1.72 11.58 12.52
C ILE A 64 2.78 12.16 11.57
N ALA A 65 2.56 12.10 10.25
CA ALA A 65 3.49 12.57 9.24
C ALA A 65 3.61 14.11 9.18
N GLY A 66 4.83 14.59 8.93
CA GLY A 66 5.09 16.00 8.61
C GLY A 66 4.45 16.43 7.27
N ALA A 67 4.33 17.74 7.03
CA ALA A 67 3.57 18.31 5.91
C ALA A 67 3.92 17.73 4.52
N GLY A 68 5.20 17.48 4.23
CA GLY A 68 5.65 16.91 2.96
C GLY A 68 5.24 15.44 2.77
N GLN A 69 5.33 14.61 3.81
CA GLN A 69 4.89 13.21 3.76
C GLN A 69 3.36 13.09 3.76
N LYS A 70 2.67 14.01 4.42
CA LYS A 70 1.20 14.05 4.47
C LYS A 70 0.58 14.23 3.09
N ALA A 71 1.15 15.05 2.22
CA ALA A 71 0.67 15.23 0.84
C ALA A 71 0.78 13.93 0.00
N LEU A 72 1.88 13.18 0.18
CA LEU A 72 2.08 11.89 -0.49
C LEU A 72 1.09 10.85 0.04
N LEU A 73 0.95 10.73 1.36
CA LEU A 73 -0.01 9.84 2.00
C LEU A 73 -1.45 10.15 1.61
N ASN A 74 -1.83 11.43 1.52
CA ASN A 74 -3.13 11.85 1.00
C ASN A 74 -3.36 11.36 -0.44
N THR A 75 -2.34 11.51 -1.30
CA THR A 75 -2.44 11.06 -2.69
C THR A 75 -2.58 9.54 -2.78
N LEU A 76 -1.89 8.80 -1.91
CA LEU A 76 -2.00 7.34 -1.83
C LEU A 76 -3.38 6.92 -1.33
N LEU A 77 -3.89 7.55 -0.27
CA LEU A 77 -5.20 7.25 0.32
C LEU A 77 -6.37 7.65 -0.60
N GLN A 78 -6.24 8.73 -1.38
CA GLN A 78 -7.25 9.10 -2.39
C GLN A 78 -7.29 8.15 -3.58
N ARG A 79 -6.16 7.51 -3.90
CA ARG A 79 -6.05 6.49 -4.94
C ARG A 79 -6.25 5.07 -4.41
N TRP A 80 -6.40 4.94 -3.10
CA TRP A 80 -6.84 3.72 -2.44
C TRP A 80 -8.16 3.26 -3.04
N PRO A 81 -8.42 1.96 -3.17
CA PRO A 81 -9.10 1.49 -4.33
C PRO A 81 -10.59 1.81 -4.27
N HIS A 82 -10.92 2.93 -4.92
CA HIS A 82 -12.11 3.09 -5.72
C HIS A 82 -12.07 2.18 -6.98
N GLN A 83 -10.93 1.54 -7.27
CA GLN A 83 -10.71 0.65 -8.43
C GLN A 83 -10.97 -0.85 -8.16
N THR A 84 -11.19 -1.30 -6.92
CA THR A 84 -11.38 -2.74 -6.60
C THR A 84 -12.84 -3.16 -6.40
N ARG A 85 -13.83 -2.29 -6.64
CA ARG A 85 -15.27 -2.65 -6.60
C ARG A 85 -15.90 -2.85 -7.99
N ALA A 86 -15.09 -3.03 -9.03
CA ALA A 86 -15.57 -3.53 -10.32
C ALA A 86 -15.03 -4.95 -10.51
N GLY A 87 -15.73 -5.91 -9.90
CA GLY A 87 -15.51 -7.34 -10.01
C GLY A 87 -16.74 -8.05 -9.47
#